data_AF-A0A7J4FZJ0-F1
#
_entry.id   AF-A0A7J4FZJ0-F1
#
_cell.length_a   1.000
_cell.length_b   1.000
_cell.length_c   1.000
_cell.angle_alpha   90.00
_cell.angle_beta   90.00
_cell.angle_gamma   90.00
#
_symmetry.space_group_name_H-M   'P 1'
#
loop_
_entity.id
_entity.type
_entity.pdbx_description
1 polymer ?
#
loop_
_entity_poly.entity_id
_entity_poly.type
_entity_poly.pdbx_seq_one_letter_code
_entity_poly.pdbx_strand_id
1 'polypeptide(L)'
;MYRIVVTNLPAEARAQWKRVIEAKTPEQKLEELRKFYSLIPKHKGTKNLVRNVRTQMARLREEIEERKRRKTGGYLSPWNIPRSGDIRTIFIANDYLILKEFLDTTFGIQEKYNLWKLLPTHYNKIIGDIEIEFIVTPPLNIQ
;
A
#
# COMPACT_ATOMS: atom_id res chain seq x y z
N MET A 1 -2.07 -5.29 -27.55
CA MET A 1 -0.85 -5.83 -28.20
C MET A 1 0.04 -4.67 -28.63
N TYR A 2 1.20 -4.47 -28.00
CA TYR A 2 2.08 -3.32 -28.30
C TYR A 2 2.91 -3.61 -29.56
N ARG A 3 2.48 -3.09 -30.72
CA ARG A 3 3.23 -3.17 -31.98
C ARG A 3 4.12 -1.94 -32.13
N ILE A 4 5.43 -2.13 -32.21
CA ILE A 4 6.35 -1.05 -32.59
C ILE A 4 6.18 -0.79 -34.08
N VAL A 5 5.81 0.43 -34.46
CA VAL A 5 5.53 0.83 -35.86
C VAL A 5 6.77 1.47 -36.52
N VAL A 6 7.94 1.39 -35.89
CA VAL A 6 9.17 2.03 -36.42
C VAL A 6 9.96 1.02 -37.26
N THR A 7 9.98 1.26 -38.57
CA THR A 7 10.51 0.36 -39.61
C THR A 7 12.04 0.17 -39.60
N ASN A 8 12.80 1.04 -38.92
CA ASN A 8 14.28 1.03 -38.98
C ASN A 8 14.96 0.92 -37.59
N LEU A 9 14.56 -0.06 -36.78
CA LEU A 9 15.28 -0.38 -35.54
C LEU A 9 16.51 -1.27 -35.83
N PRO A 10 17.63 -1.13 -35.09
CA PRO A 10 18.74 -2.09 -35.15
C PRO A 10 18.28 -3.52 -34.85
N ALA A 11 18.96 -4.53 -35.43
CA ALA A 11 18.64 -5.93 -35.19
C ALA A 11 18.70 -6.30 -33.70
N GLU A 12 19.69 -5.75 -32.98
CA GLU A 12 19.84 -5.91 -31.54
C GLU A 12 18.64 -5.34 -30.76
N ALA A 13 18.15 -4.15 -31.15
CA ALA A 13 16.99 -3.54 -30.52
C ALA A 13 15.72 -4.39 -30.72
N ARG A 14 15.54 -5.01 -31.90
CA ARG A 14 14.43 -5.93 -32.16
C ARG A 14 14.52 -7.19 -31.31
N ALA A 15 15.71 -7.78 -31.18
CA ALA A 15 15.93 -8.95 -30.33
C ALA A 15 15.66 -8.60 -28.85
N GLN A 16 16.12 -7.44 -28.40
CA GLN A 16 15.90 -6.96 -27.04
C GLN A 16 14.42 -6.67 -26.75
N TRP A 17 13.66 -6.20 -27.74
CA TRP A 17 12.21 -6.04 -27.61
C TRP A 17 11.47 -7.37 -27.39
N LYS A 18 11.94 -8.47 -28.01
CA LYS A 18 11.38 -9.81 -27.72
C LYS A 18 11.55 -10.16 -26.24
N ARG A 19 12.72 -9.89 -25.66
CA ARG A 19 12.96 -10.10 -24.22
C ARG A 19 12.06 -9.24 -23.34
N VAL A 20 11.75 -8.00 -23.73
CA VAL A 20 10.77 -7.15 -23.04
C VAL A 20 9.37 -7.78 -23.05
N ILE A 21 8.97 -8.43 -24.14
CA ILE A 21 7.69 -9.14 -24.25
C ILE A 21 7.68 -10.42 -23.41
N GLU A 22 8.79 -11.16 -23.42
CA GLU A 22 8.97 -12.43 -22.70
C GLU A 22 9.12 -12.27 -21.18
N ALA A 23 9.54 -11.08 -20.70
CA ALA A 23 9.72 -10.79 -19.28
C ALA A 23 8.43 -10.99 -18.47
N LYS A 24 8.51 -11.78 -17.41
CA LYS A 24 7.35 -12.21 -16.61
C LYS A 24 7.05 -11.32 -15.41
N THR A 25 8.05 -10.59 -14.90
CA THR A 25 7.86 -9.69 -13.75
C THR A 25 8.07 -8.22 -14.14
N PRO A 26 7.44 -7.27 -13.44
CA PRO A 26 7.67 -5.84 -13.68
C PRO A 26 9.13 -5.42 -13.56
N GLU A 27 9.87 -6.02 -12.62
CA GLU A 27 11.29 -5.73 -12.39
C GLU A 27 12.14 -6.22 -13.57
N GLN A 28 11.91 -7.45 -14.03
CA GLN A 28 12.57 -7.98 -15.23
C GLN A 28 12.23 -7.13 -16.45
N LYS A 29 10.95 -6.79 -16.62
CA LYS A 29 10.49 -5.98 -17.74
C LYS A 29 11.08 -4.58 -17.74
N LEU A 30 11.25 -3.96 -16.57
CA LEU A 30 11.90 -2.66 -16.42
C LEU A 30 13.38 -2.72 -16.84
N GLU A 31 14.10 -3.77 -16.44
CA GLU A 31 15.51 -3.94 -16.82
C GLU A 31 15.67 -4.21 -18.33
N GLU A 32 14.82 -5.08 -18.90
CA GLU A 32 14.85 -5.35 -20.32
C GLU A 32 14.45 -4.11 -21.15
N LEU A 33 13.53 -3.27 -20.65
CA LEU A 33 13.19 -1.97 -21.25
C LEU A 33 14.34 -0.96 -21.16
N ARG A 34 15.12 -0.97 -20.08
CA ARG A 34 16.30 -0.11 -19.92
C ARG A 34 17.36 -0.46 -20.96
N LYS A 35 17.63 -1.76 -21.15
CA LYS A 35 18.52 -2.26 -22.21
C LYS A 35 17.99 -1.91 -23.60
N PHE A 36 16.69 -2.11 -23.85
CA PHE A 36 16.05 -1.73 -25.11
C PHE A 36 16.21 -0.23 -25.40
N TYR A 37 15.95 0.62 -24.41
CA TYR A 37 16.07 2.06 -24.51
C TYR A 37 17.49 2.52 -24.91
N SER A 38 18.53 1.86 -24.41
CA SER A 38 19.92 2.14 -24.76
C SER A 38 20.27 1.81 -26.22
N LEU A 39 19.57 0.83 -26.82
CA LEU A 39 19.78 0.40 -28.21
C LEU A 39 18.96 1.22 -29.23
N ILE A 40 18.06 2.09 -28.76
CA ILE A 40 17.23 2.92 -29.64
C ILE A 40 18.05 4.14 -30.11
N PRO A 41 18.19 4.36 -31.43
CA PRO A 41 18.78 5.60 -31.97
C PRO A 41 18.00 6.82 -31.47
N LYS A 42 18.66 7.92 -31.09
CA LYS A 42 17.98 9.12 -30.53
C LYS A 42 17.90 10.27 -31.52
N HIS A 43 17.24 10.05 -32.66
CA HIS A 43 17.03 11.07 -33.70
C HIS A 43 15.53 11.31 -33.94
N LYS A 44 15.18 12.21 -34.86
CA LYS A 44 13.78 12.63 -35.11
C LYS A 44 12.83 11.45 -35.38
N GLY A 45 13.29 10.41 -36.06
CA GLY A 45 12.49 9.23 -36.45
C GLY A 45 12.09 8.30 -35.30
N THR A 46 12.71 8.43 -34.14
CA THR A 46 12.46 7.56 -32.96
C THR A 46 11.91 8.34 -31.76
N LYS A 47 11.64 9.65 -31.90
CA LYS A 47 11.16 10.49 -30.79
C LYS A 47 9.92 9.91 -30.10
N ASN A 48 8.94 9.43 -30.87
CA ASN A 48 7.72 8.83 -30.33
C ASN A 48 8.00 7.51 -29.60
N LEU A 49 8.90 6.68 -30.15
CA LEU A 49 9.31 5.43 -29.51
C LEU A 49 10.03 5.69 -28.19
N VAL A 50 10.99 6.61 -28.18
CA VAL A 50 11.72 7.04 -26.98
C VAL A 50 10.76 7.55 -25.90
N ARG A 51 9.77 8.37 -26.28
CA ARG A 51 8.72 8.85 -25.36
C ARG A 51 7.93 7.69 -24.78
N ASN A 52 7.44 6.78 -25.61
CA ASN A 52 6.64 5.64 -25.17
C ASN A 52 7.41 4.74 -24.20
N VAL A 53 8.67 4.44 -24.52
CA VAL A 53 9.54 3.60 -23.67
C VAL A 53 9.79 4.28 -22.32
N ARG A 54 10.05 5.59 -22.29
CA ARG A 54 10.20 6.34 -21.02
C ARG A 54 8.93 6.30 -20.17
N THR A 55 7.76 6.50 -20.79
CA THR A 55 6.47 6.42 -20.08
C THR A 55 6.23 5.01 -19.52
N GLN A 56 6.56 3.96 -20.29
CA GLN A 56 6.45 2.58 -19.81
C GLN A 56 7.39 2.29 -18.64
N MET A 57 8.65 2.76 -18.69
CA MET A 57 9.59 2.63 -17.57
C MET A 57 9.09 3.36 -16.31
N ALA A 58 8.51 4.56 -16.45
CA ALA A 58 7.95 5.31 -15.32
C ALA A 58 6.78 4.55 -14.67
N ARG A 59 5.83 4.06 -15.46
CA ARG A 59 4.70 3.26 -14.97
C ARG A 59 5.15 1.98 -14.26
N LEU A 60 6.16 1.29 -14.79
CA LEU A 60 6.69 0.08 -14.16
C LEU A 60 7.38 0.39 -12.83
N ARG A 61 8.08 1.53 -12.72
CA ARG A 61 8.66 1.96 -11.43
C ARG A 61 7.57 2.23 -10.40
N GLU A 62 6.51 2.94 -10.80
CA GLU A 62 5.35 3.19 -9.93
C GLU A 62 4.69 1.87 -9.50
N GLU A 63 4.50 0.92 -10.41
CA GLU A 63 3.94 -0.40 -10.10
C GLU A 63 4.84 -1.20 -9.14
N ILE A 64 6.15 -1.18 -9.35
CA ILE A 64 7.11 -1.85 -8.45
C ILE A 64 7.06 -1.20 -7.06
N GLU A 65 7.06 0.12 -6.98
CA GLU A 65 6.97 0.84 -5.71
C GLU A 65 5.62 0.64 -5.04
N GLU A 66 4.51 0.55 -5.79
CA GLU A 66 3.21 0.21 -5.24
C GLU A 66 3.18 -1.23 -4.72
N ARG A 67 3.74 -2.19 -5.47
CA ARG A 67 3.89 -3.58 -5.01
C ARG A 67 4.77 -3.66 -3.78
N LYS A 68 5.84 -2.87 -3.70
CA LYS A 68 6.64 -2.73 -2.47
C LYS A 68 5.79 -2.12 -1.36
N ARG A 69 5.12 -1.00 -1.55
CA ARG A 69 4.20 -0.40 -0.55
C ARG A 69 3.10 -1.36 -0.09
N ARG A 70 2.60 -2.24 -0.96
CA ARG A 70 1.65 -3.30 -0.60
C ARG A 70 2.31 -4.44 0.17
N LYS A 71 3.54 -4.84 -0.20
CA LYS A 71 4.34 -5.87 0.52
C LYS A 71 4.87 -5.37 1.87
N THR A 72 5.37 -4.14 1.91
CA THR A 72 5.70 -3.35 3.10
C THR A 72 4.44 -2.77 3.76
N GLY A 73 3.26 -3.00 3.16
CA GLY A 73 1.93 -2.80 3.75
C GLY A 73 1.60 -3.80 4.86
N GLY A 74 2.61 -4.55 5.31
CA GLY A 74 2.73 -5.12 6.65
C GLY A 74 3.26 -4.15 7.70
N TYR A 75 3.40 -2.85 7.41
CA TYR A 75 3.27 -1.81 8.43
C TYR A 75 1.84 -1.27 8.34
N LEU A 76 0.89 -2.11 8.79
CA LEU A 76 -0.37 -1.57 9.28
C LEU A 76 0.05 -0.59 10.38
N SER A 77 -0.05 0.71 10.12
CA SER A 77 -0.24 1.64 11.22
C SER A 77 -1.28 0.98 12.14
N PRO A 78 -1.07 0.90 13.46
CA PRO A 78 -2.08 0.37 14.38
C PRO A 78 -3.47 1.01 14.17
N TRP A 79 -3.50 2.15 13.49
CA TRP A 79 -4.65 2.96 13.13
C TRP A 79 -5.30 2.64 11.77
N ASN A 80 -4.71 1.77 10.95
CA ASN A 80 -5.26 1.38 9.64
C ASN A 80 -6.14 0.14 9.77
N ILE A 81 -7.29 0.27 10.43
CA ILE A 81 -8.20 -0.83 10.73
C ILE A 81 -9.37 -0.87 9.71
N PRO A 82 -9.60 -1.98 8.98
CA PRO A 82 -10.78 -2.14 8.12
C PRO A 82 -12.06 -2.02 8.95
N ARG A 83 -13.11 -1.37 8.42
CA ARG A 83 -14.38 -1.15 9.14
C ARG A 83 -15.00 -2.50 9.59
N SER A 84 -15.38 -2.58 10.87
CA SER A 84 -16.13 -3.69 11.47
C SER A 84 -17.36 -3.12 12.18
N GLY A 85 -18.45 -3.87 12.21
CA GLY A 85 -19.73 -3.42 12.77
C GLY A 85 -20.45 -2.37 11.92
N ASP A 86 -21.69 -2.06 12.32
CA ASP A 86 -22.53 -1.02 11.72
C ASP A 86 -22.07 0.39 12.12
N ILE A 87 -21.48 0.51 13.33
CA ILE A 87 -20.99 1.76 13.90
C ILE A 87 -19.59 1.57 14.47
N ARG A 88 -18.71 2.56 14.25
CA ARG A 88 -17.39 2.62 14.89
C ARG A 88 -17.29 3.86 15.77
N THR A 89 -16.82 3.68 16.99
CA THR A 89 -16.57 4.73 17.97
C THR A 89 -15.11 4.72 18.40
N ILE A 90 -14.55 5.90 18.67
CA ILE A 90 -13.19 6.06 19.17
C ILE A 90 -13.29 6.75 20.52
N PHE A 91 -12.75 6.12 21.56
CA PHE A 91 -12.71 6.65 22.90
C PHE A 91 -11.30 7.16 23.20
N ILE A 92 -11.20 8.47 23.40
CA ILE A 92 -9.96 9.17 23.75
C ILE A 92 -10.13 9.71 25.17
N ALA A 93 -9.25 9.30 26.06
CA ALA A 93 -9.20 9.80 27.43
C ALA A 93 -7.84 10.44 27.71
N ASN A 94 -7.86 11.52 28.49
CA ASN A 94 -6.63 12.16 28.98
C ASN A 94 -6.13 11.50 30.28
N ASP A 95 -7.01 10.78 30.98
CA ASP A 95 -6.75 10.15 32.27
C ASP A 95 -7.04 8.64 32.19
N TYR A 96 -6.13 7.85 32.74
CA TYR A 96 -6.25 6.39 32.84
C TYR A 96 -7.47 5.95 33.64
N LEU A 97 -7.81 6.65 34.74
CA LEU A 97 -8.91 6.27 35.62
C LEU A 97 -10.27 6.36 34.91
N ILE A 98 -10.47 7.39 34.10
CA ILE A 98 -11.68 7.56 33.28
C ILE A 98 -11.80 6.41 32.27
N LEU A 99 -10.68 6.04 31.63
CA LEU A 99 -10.65 4.95 30.67
C LEU A 99 -10.98 3.61 31.33
N LYS A 100 -10.41 3.36 32.52
CA LYS A 100 -10.69 2.16 33.31
C LYS A 100 -12.17 2.07 33.69
N GLU A 101 -12.73 3.14 34.25
CA GLU A 101 -14.14 3.18 34.65
C GLU A 101 -15.09 2.97 33.46
N PHE A 102 -14.78 3.58 32.31
CA PHE A 102 -15.52 3.38 31.07
C PHE A 102 -15.50 1.92 30.61
N LEU A 103 -14.32 1.28 30.61
CA LEU A 103 -14.18 -0.12 30.21
C LEU A 103 -14.89 -1.07 31.18
N ASP A 104 -14.74 -0.86 32.48
CA ASP A 104 -15.40 -1.64 33.54
C ASP A 104 -16.92 -1.57 33.38
N THR A 105 -17.46 -0.35 33.21
CA THR A 105 -18.92 -0.11 33.13
C THR A 105 -19.51 -0.60 31.81
N THR A 106 -18.79 -0.42 30.70
CA THR A 106 -19.33 -0.70 29.36
C THR A 106 -19.20 -2.17 28.97
N PHE A 107 -18.10 -2.82 29.35
CA PHE A 107 -17.76 -4.18 28.92
C PHE A 107 -17.67 -5.19 30.07
N GLY A 108 -17.73 -4.76 31.34
CA GLY A 108 -17.62 -5.67 32.49
C GLY A 108 -16.25 -6.34 32.61
N ILE A 109 -15.22 -5.77 31.99
CA ILE A 109 -13.87 -6.33 31.98
C ILE A 109 -13.21 -5.98 33.32
N GLN A 110 -12.83 -6.97 34.13
CA GLN A 110 -12.11 -6.73 35.40
C GLN A 110 -10.60 -6.97 35.29
N GLU A 111 -10.10 -7.25 34.08
CA GLU A 111 -8.71 -7.67 33.89
C GLU A 111 -7.73 -6.52 34.10
N LYS A 112 -6.50 -6.86 34.51
CA LYS A 112 -5.39 -5.91 34.68
C LYS A 112 -5.04 -5.33 33.31
N TYR A 113 -5.70 -4.23 32.94
CA TYR A 113 -5.63 -3.73 31.59
C TYR A 113 -4.17 -3.43 31.21
N ASN A 114 -3.70 -4.04 30.12
CA ASN A 114 -2.40 -3.73 29.53
C ASN A 114 -2.47 -2.40 28.74
N LEU A 115 -2.99 -1.33 29.35
CA LEU A 115 -3.21 0.00 28.72
C LEU A 115 -1.91 0.76 28.46
N TRP A 116 -0.79 0.26 29.00
CA TRP A 116 0.55 0.72 28.66
C TRP A 116 0.97 0.34 27.24
N LYS A 117 0.20 -0.51 26.54
CA LYS A 117 0.44 -0.78 25.12
C LYS A 117 0.14 0.49 24.34
N LEU A 118 1.11 1.00 23.58
CA LEU A 118 0.97 2.15 22.66
C LEU A 118 0.01 1.88 21.47
N LEU A 119 -0.89 0.90 21.59
CA LEU A 119 -1.76 0.41 20.54
C LEU A 119 -3.23 0.58 20.94
N PRO A 120 -4.11 1.00 20.03
CA PRO A 120 -5.55 0.99 20.27
C PRO A 120 -6.04 -0.43 20.54
N THR A 121 -6.96 -0.57 21.51
CA THR A 121 -7.62 -1.84 21.83
C THR A 121 -9.06 -1.82 21.35
N HIS A 122 -9.53 -2.94 20.81
CA HIS A 122 -10.83 -3.05 20.15
C HIS A 122 -11.80 -3.88 20.99
N TYR A 123 -13.03 -3.40 21.08
CA TYR A 123 -14.14 -4.11 21.72
C TYR A 123 -15.38 -4.00 20.85
N ASN A 124 -16.08 -5.11 20.62
CA ASN A 124 -17.36 -5.09 19.92
C ASN A 124 -18.49 -5.31 20.92
N LYS A 125 -19.60 -4.59 20.73
CA LYS A 125 -20.81 -4.78 21.52
C LYS A 125 -22.03 -4.65 20.61
N ILE A 126 -22.95 -5.59 20.76
CA ILE A 126 -24.25 -5.57 20.08
C ILE A 126 -25.24 -4.85 20.99
N ILE A 127 -25.92 -3.84 20.46
CA ILE A 127 -27.00 -3.12 21.14
C ILE A 127 -28.23 -3.17 20.23
N GLY A 128 -29.25 -3.95 20.64
CA GLY A 128 -30.36 -4.28 19.74
C GLY A 128 -29.87 -5.17 18.60
N ASP A 129 -30.07 -4.72 17.37
CA ASP A 129 -29.62 -5.34 16.11
C ASP A 129 -28.35 -4.69 15.53
N ILE A 130 -27.78 -3.67 16.20
CA ILE A 130 -26.65 -2.89 15.73
C ILE A 130 -25.36 -3.40 16.39
N GLU A 131 -24.34 -3.70 15.57
CA GLU A 131 -22.98 -3.98 16.05
C GLU A 131 -22.16 -2.68 16.14
N ILE A 132 -21.66 -2.38 17.34
CA ILE A 132 -20.81 -1.21 17.59
C ILE A 132 -19.39 -1.67 17.92
N GLU A 133 -18.44 -1.22 17.12
CA GLU A 133 -17.00 -1.34 17.38
C GLU A 133 -16.52 -0.13 18.21
N PHE A 134 -15.86 -0.41 19.33
CA PHE A 134 -15.23 0.56 20.21
C PHE A 134 -13.72 0.42 20.12
N ILE A 135 -13.07 1.52 19.73
CA ILE A 135 -11.61 1.64 19.68
C ILE A 135 -11.17 2.49 20.85
N VAL A 136 -10.55 1.86 21.84
CA VAL A 136 -10.07 2.52 23.05
C VAL A 136 -8.59 2.83 22.89
N THR A 137 -8.26 4.12 22.81
CA THR A 137 -6.89 4.58 22.61
C THR A 137 -6.16 4.66 23.95
N PRO A 138 -4.84 4.41 24.01
CA PRO A 138 -4.04 4.70 25.20
C PRO A 138 -4.20 6.17 25.61
N PRO A 139 -4.09 6.50 26.92
CA PRO A 139 -4.23 7.88 27.38
C PRO A 139 -3.15 8.78 26.76
N LEU A 140 -3.54 9.99 26.35
CA LEU A 140 -2.64 10.91 25.64
C LEU A 140 -1.53 11.48 26.53
N ASN A 141 -1.74 11.51 27.85
CA ASN A 141 -0.76 11.95 28.84
C ASN A 141 -0.25 10.74 29.62
N ILE A 142 0.91 10.22 29.22
CA ILE A 142 1.73 9.35 30.05
C ILE A 142 2.78 10.26 30.70
N GLN A 143 2.43 10.90 31.82
CA GLN A 143 3.39 11.55 32.71
C GLN A 143 3.62 10.66 33.93
#